data_AF-A0A7W8S0V3-F1
#
_entry.id   AF-A0A7W8S0V3-F1
#
_cell.length_a   1.000
_cell.length_b   1.000
_cell.length_c   1.000
_cell.angle_alpha   90.00
_cell.angle_beta   90.00
_cell.angle_gamma   90.00
#
_symmetry.space_group_name_H-M   'P 1'
#
loop_
_entity.id
_entity.type
_entity.pdbx_description
1 polymer ?
#
loop_
_entity_poly.entity_id
_entity_poly.type
_entity_poly.pdbx_seq_one_letter_code
_entity_poly.pdbx_strand_id
1 'polypeptide(L)'
;MSILSFLLGEKKKSASVAKERLQLIIAHERAGGHAPADYLPALQRELVAVISKYVKISDDDIRVSLERQDDLEVLEVKIEIPQA
;
A
#
# COMPACT_ATOMS: atom_id res chain seq x y z
N MET A 1 -24.18 -39.47 -6.47
CA MET A 1 -24.04 -38.10 -5.96
C MET A 1 -23.62 -38.20 -4.51
N SER A 2 -22.42 -37.70 -4.16
CA SER A 2 -21.75 -37.99 -2.89
C SER A 2 -22.13 -37.00 -1.79
N ILE A 3 -22.58 -37.52 -0.64
CA ILE A 3 -22.84 -36.81 0.63
C ILE A 3 -21.66 -35.96 1.13
N LEU A 4 -20.43 -36.32 0.73
CA LEU A 4 -19.21 -35.60 1.08
C LEU A 4 -19.14 -34.21 0.42
N SER A 5 -19.78 -34.00 -0.73
CA SER A 5 -19.76 -32.72 -1.46
C SER A 5 -20.63 -31.63 -0.80
N PHE A 6 -21.62 -32.03 0.02
CA PHE A 6 -22.50 -31.09 0.73
C PHE A 6 -21.86 -30.56 2.03
N LEU A 7 -21.05 -31.38 2.70
CA LEU A 7 -20.32 -31.01 3.91
C LEU A 7 -19.05 -30.22 3.60
N LEU A 8 -18.40 -30.52 2.47
CA LEU A 8 -17.17 -29.90 2.02
C LEU A 8 -17.43 -28.76 1.03
N GLY A 9 -18.44 -27.93 1.37
CA GLY A 9 -19.06 -26.91 0.52
C GLY A 9 -18.12 -26.35 -0.54
N GLU A 10 -18.59 -26.37 -1.80
CA GLU A 10 -17.84 -25.93 -2.98
C GLU A 10 -16.93 -24.75 -2.61
N LYS A 11 -15.62 -24.98 -2.59
CA LYS A 11 -14.64 -23.91 -2.42
C LYS A 11 -14.81 -22.98 -3.60
N LYS A 12 -15.67 -21.96 -3.45
CA LYS A 12 -15.75 -20.83 -4.37
C LYS A 12 -14.32 -20.38 -4.59
N LYS A 13 -13.91 -20.28 -5.86
CA LYS A 13 -12.60 -19.80 -6.29
C LYS A 13 -12.43 -18.34 -5.89
N SER A 14 -12.31 -18.05 -4.59
CA SER A 14 -12.17 -16.69 -4.05
C SER A 14 -10.80 -16.09 -4.36
N ALA A 15 -9.84 -16.92 -4.78
CA ALA A 15 -8.52 -16.47 -5.24
C ALA A 15 -8.61 -15.55 -6.47
N SER A 16 -9.64 -15.66 -7.33
CA SER A 16 -9.76 -14.80 -8.51
C SER A 16 -10.39 -13.44 -8.21
N VAL A 17 -10.75 -13.14 -6.96
CA VAL A 17 -11.42 -11.87 -6.57
C VAL A 17 -10.48 -10.95 -5.79
N ALA A 18 -9.32 -11.44 -5.34
CA ALA A 18 -8.39 -10.64 -4.57
C ALA A 18 -7.68 -9.62 -5.47
N LYS A 19 -7.96 -8.33 -5.25
CA LYS A 19 -7.17 -7.23 -5.81
C LYS A 19 -5.73 -7.31 -5.31
N GLU A 20 -4.77 -7.07 -6.19
CA GLU A 20 -3.37 -6.97 -5.79
C GLU A 20 -3.16 -5.66 -5.00
N ARG A 21 -2.27 -5.69 -4.01
CA ARG A 21 -2.00 -4.54 -3.13
C ARG A 21 -0.50 -4.35 -2.97
N LEU A 22 -0.04 -3.12 -3.15
CA LEU A 22 1.34 -2.73 -2.91
C LEU A 22 1.41 -1.88 -1.64
N GLN A 23 2.32 -2.25 -0.73
CA GLN A 23 2.57 -1.54 0.52
C GLN A 23 4.04 -1.11 0.57
N LEU A 24 4.27 0.16 0.88
CA LEU A 24 5.59 0.75 1.04
C LEU A 24 5.65 1.46 2.39
N ILE A 25 6.71 1.22 3.16
CA ILE A 25 6.95 1.86 4.45
C ILE A 25 8.34 2.50 4.40
N ILE A 26 8.40 3.81 4.67
CA ILE A 26 9.63 4.57 4.77
C ILE A 26 9.72 5.07 6.21
N ALA A 27 10.72 4.62 6.96
CA ALA A 27 11.00 5.11 8.31
C ALA A 27 12.29 5.92 8.29
N HIS A 28 12.24 7.15 8.81
CA HIS A 28 13.38 8.04 8.93
C HIS A 28 13.55 8.47 10.39
N GLU A 29 14.73 8.22 10.95
CA GLU A 29 15.13 8.71 12.26
C GLU A 29 15.93 10.01 12.10
N ARG A 30 15.50 11.07 12.77
CA ARG A 30 16.21 12.35 12.83
C ARG A 30 17.45 12.21 13.71
N ALA A 31 18.60 12.04 13.06
CA ALA A 31 19.87 12.20 13.75
C ALA A 31 20.15 13.71 13.95
N GLY A 32 19.86 14.22 15.16
CA GLY A 32 20.45 15.43 15.75
C GLY A 32 20.57 16.69 14.87
N GLY A 33 19.70 17.68 15.11
CA GLY A 33 19.99 19.10 14.84
C GLY A 33 19.94 19.56 13.38
N HIS A 34 19.49 18.72 12.44
CA HIS A 34 19.21 19.15 11.06
C HIS A 34 17.72 19.41 10.87
N ALA A 35 17.43 20.47 10.09
CA ALA A 35 16.09 20.99 9.80
C ALA A 35 15.08 19.88 9.43
N PRO A 36 13.76 20.09 9.64
CA PRO A 36 12.75 19.10 9.29
C PRO A 36 12.95 18.63 7.86
N ALA A 37 13.04 17.31 7.71
CA ALA A 37 13.19 16.60 6.45
C ALA A 37 11.95 16.83 5.56
N ASP A 38 11.92 17.93 4.82
CA ASP A 38 10.81 18.27 3.89
C ASP A 38 10.77 17.37 2.64
N TYR A 39 11.58 16.30 2.62
CA TYR A 39 11.68 15.38 1.51
C TYR A 39 10.68 14.22 1.57
N LEU A 40 10.11 13.87 2.73
CA LEU A 40 9.12 12.77 2.80
C LEU A 40 7.88 13.06 1.93
N PRO A 41 7.26 14.26 1.98
CA PRO A 41 6.18 14.62 1.05
C PRO A 41 6.62 14.65 -0.42
N ALA A 42 7.88 14.99 -0.70
CA ALA A 42 8.42 14.99 -2.05
C ALA A 42 8.58 13.54 -2.58
N LEU A 43 9.20 12.66 -1.80
CA LEU A 43 9.35 11.24 -2.10
C LEU A 43 7.99 10.57 -2.32
N GLN A 44 7.00 10.89 -1.50
CA GLN A 44 5.62 10.41 -1.69
C GLN A 44 5.11 10.72 -3.10
N ARG A 45 5.20 11.99 -3.53
CA ARG A 45 4.73 12.42 -4.86
C ARG A 45 5.50 11.73 -5.97
N GLU A 46 6.81 11.64 -5.84
CA GLU A 46 7.66 10.98 -6.84
C GLU A 46 7.35 9.48 -6.97
N LEU A 47 7.19 8.79 -5.85
CA LEU A 47 6.88 7.36 -5.83
C LEU A 47 5.52 7.08 -6.45
N VAL A 48 4.50 7.87 -6.11
CA VAL A 48 3.18 7.79 -6.74
C VAL A 48 3.29 8.01 -8.25
N ALA A 49 4.02 9.04 -8.68
CA ALA A 49 4.22 9.36 -10.09
C ALA A 49 5.02 8.29 -10.86
N VAL A 50 5.90 7.54 -10.18
CA VAL A 50 6.61 6.42 -10.79
C VAL A 50 5.70 5.21 -10.92
N ILE A 51 4.94 4.87 -9.87
CA ILE A 51 4.04 3.71 -9.87
C ILE A 51 2.93 3.88 -10.91
N SER A 52 2.38 5.10 -11.04
CA SER A 52 1.36 5.41 -12.04
C SER A 52 1.80 5.23 -13.50
N LYS A 53 3.12 5.16 -13.77
CA LYS A 53 3.65 4.85 -15.12
C LYS A 53 3.48 3.38 -15.48
N TYR A 54 3.47 2.49 -14.49
CA TYR A 54 3.43 1.04 -14.69
C TYR A 54 2.08 0.42 -14.35
N VAL A 55 1.30 1.10 -13.49
CA VAL A 55 0.00 0.62 -13.03
C VAL A 55 -1.01 1.75 -13.19
N LYS A 56 -2.17 1.45 -13.78
CA LYS A 56 -3.30 2.38 -13.81
C LYS A 56 -3.90 2.46 -12.41
N ILE A 57 -3.52 3.49 -11.67
CA ILE A 57 -4.04 3.81 -10.35
C ILE A 57 -4.65 5.21 -10.36
N SER A 58 -5.76 5.38 -9.67
CA SER A 58 -6.38 6.69 -9.42
C SER A 58 -5.88 7.23 -8.07
N ASP A 59 -6.01 8.54 -7.83
CA ASP A 59 -5.64 9.12 -6.53
C ASP A 59 -6.43 8.48 -5.37
N ASP A 60 -7.66 8.03 -5.63
CA ASP A 60 -8.52 7.33 -4.66
C ASP A 60 -8.02 5.94 -4.26
N ASP A 61 -7.17 5.33 -5.09
CA ASP A 61 -6.60 3.99 -4.83
C ASP A 61 -5.37 4.06 -3.91
N ILE A 62 -4.93 5.27 -3.57
CA ILE A 62 -3.71 5.54 -2.81
C ILE A 62 -4.08 6.02 -1.41
N ARG A 63 -3.67 5.27 -0.39
CA ARG A 63 -3.76 5.69 1.02
C ARG A 63 -2.38 6.00 1.55
N VAL A 64 -2.22 7.20 2.08
CA VAL A 64 -0.97 7.67 2.68
C VAL A 64 -1.20 7.92 4.17
N SER A 65 -0.31 7.40 5.01
CA SER A 65 -0.23 7.71 6.43
C SER A 65 1.16 8.26 6.73
N LEU A 66 1.23 9.41 7.39
CA LEU A 66 2.48 9.96 7.91
C LEU A 66 2.36 10.02 9.42
N GLU A 67 3.12 9.17 10.09
CA GLU A 67 3.21 9.14 11.55
C GLU A 67 4.52 9.80 11.96
N ARG A 68 4.43 10.76 12.89
CA ARG A 68 5.60 11.44 13.47
C ARG A 68 5.59 11.20 14.96
N GLN A 69 6.64 10.57 15.47
CA GLN A 69 6.81 10.29 16.89
C GLN A 69 8.23 10.66 17.32
N ASP A 70 8.34 11.65 18.20
CA ASP A 70 9.61 12.19 18.71
C ASP A 70 10.61 12.53 17.61
N ASP A 71 11.57 11.65 17.32
CA ASP A 71 12.58 11.80 16.26
C ASP A 71 12.36 10.85 15.07
N LEU A 72 11.33 10.01 15.11
CA LEU A 72 10.98 9.06 14.07
C LEU A 72 9.84 9.61 13.21
N GLU A 73 10.03 9.57 11.89
CA GLU A 73 8.99 9.83 10.90
C GLU A 73 8.77 8.58 10.05
N VAL A 74 7.53 8.08 10.03
CA VAL A 74 7.14 6.90 9.27
C VAL A 74 6.11 7.31 8.22
N LEU A 75 6.45 7.14 6.95
CA LEU A 75 5.55 7.32 5.82
C LEU A 75 5.13 5.94 5.31
N GLU A 76 3.85 5.63 5.44
CA GLU A 76 3.23 4.44 4.88
C GLU A 76 2.40 4.82 3.65
N VAL A 77 2.64 4.11 2.54
CA VAL A 77 1.87 4.24 1.30
C VAL A 77 1.28 2.89 0.95
N LYS A 78 -0.05 2.83 0.84
CA LYS A 78 -0.83 1.66 0.44
C LYS A 78 -1.53 1.95 -0.87
N ILE A 79 -1.33 1.09 -1.87
CA ILE A 79 -1.91 1.24 -3.20
C ILE A 79 -2.71 -0.01 -3.51
N GLU A 80 -4.00 0.16 -3.81
CA GLU A 80 -4.86 -0.91 -4.31
C GLU A 80 -4.78 -0.94 -5.84
N ILE A 81 -4.38 -2.09 -6.40
CA ILE A 81 -4.27 -2.25 -7.84
C ILE A 81 -5.59 -2.82 -8.36
N PRO A 82 -6.33 -2.09 -9.22
CA PRO A 82 -7.51 -2.65 -9.87
C PRO A 82 -7.09 -3.77 -10.84
N GLN A 83 -7.80 -4.90 -10.82
CA GLN A 83 -7.65 -5.92 -11.86
C GLN A 83 -8.22 -5.38 -13.18
N ALA A 84 -7.47 -5.59 -14.27
CA ALA A 84 -7.88 -5.24 -15.63
C ALA A 84 -9.03 -6.13 -16.14
#